data_AF-A0A1I7UTK8-F1
#
_entry.id   AF-A0A1I7UTK8-F1
#
_cell.length_a   1.000
_cell.length_b   1.000
_cell.length_c   1.000
_cell.angle_alpha   90.00
_cell.angle_beta   90.00
_cell.angle_gamma   90.00
#
_symmetry.space_group_name_H-M   'P 1'
#
loop_
_entity.id
_entity.type
_entity.pdbx_description
1 polymer ?
#
loop_
_entity_poly.entity_id
_entity_poly.type
_entity_poly.pdbx_seq_one_letter_code
_entity_poly.pdbx_strand_id
1 'polypeptide(L)'
;MDLLLLPFVVLIEVFKHVDFREKFLISLLSKRARSMLKLTSVKPHFSISHTNDLYIHAGKYIFGSRVIVTEVSEYFIEGETMKMSLSSEGVTLREESPEKQLLLINYLLDTFKNPSISVQIFDSTLPATVLDFMKIINQKKLWIKSFTYINTTRSSEFLARILDECTKVTDLIWIYSFVPDADVYTPPSPFKAKELRVGFTANWLNLESFMSCPNIFLEAGTNLTRTPQSWNTFFRKWIDSDATLEHLSCDFIQISQFPMMVDGLSNAGIQQRGTNEWIEGKRRDGLEFVIGRTGKYLHVMTKQAHLEHLQSF
;
A
#
# COMPACT_ATOMS: atom_id res chain seq x y z
N MET A 1 20.90 -21.60 -28.44
CA MET A 1 21.20 -21.26 -27.03
C MET A 1 21.16 -22.55 -26.24
N ASP A 2 22.34 -23.06 -25.87
CA ASP A 2 22.49 -24.41 -25.31
C ASP A 2 22.13 -24.50 -23.82
N LEU A 3 21.89 -23.35 -23.19
CA LEU A 3 21.50 -23.27 -21.77
C LEU A 3 20.29 -24.17 -21.45
N LEU A 4 19.27 -24.20 -22.33
CA LEU A 4 18.04 -24.99 -22.11
C LEU A 4 18.22 -26.50 -22.33
N LEU A 5 19.42 -26.96 -22.71
CA LEU A 5 19.78 -28.37 -22.80
C LEU A 5 20.40 -28.88 -21.49
N LEU A 6 20.75 -27.99 -20.56
CA LEU A 6 21.30 -28.37 -19.26
C LEU A 6 20.25 -29.13 -18.42
N PRO A 7 20.70 -30.04 -17.53
CA PRO A 7 19.81 -30.70 -16.59
C PRO A 7 19.02 -29.70 -15.73
N PHE A 8 17.77 -30.04 -15.41
CA PHE A 8 16.85 -29.14 -14.70
C PHE A 8 17.41 -28.63 -13.36
N VAL A 9 18.10 -29.48 -12.60
CA VAL A 9 18.73 -29.10 -11.31
C VAL A 9 19.85 -28.07 -11.52
N VAL A 10 20.62 -28.20 -12.60
CA VAL A 10 21.68 -27.24 -12.95
C VAL A 10 21.05 -25.89 -13.33
N LEU A 11 19.94 -25.90 -14.06
CA LEU A 11 19.21 -24.68 -14.42
C LEU A 11 18.68 -23.91 -13.21
N ILE A 12 18.21 -24.61 -12.18
CA ILE A 12 17.80 -23.96 -10.91
C ILE A 12 18.98 -23.18 -10.31
N GLU A 13 20.15 -23.82 -10.21
CA GLU A 13 21.32 -23.16 -9.61
C GLU A 13 21.83 -22.01 -10.48
N VAL A 14 21.85 -22.17 -11.81
CA VAL A 14 22.22 -21.08 -12.71
C VAL A 14 21.27 -19.90 -12.56
N PHE A 15 19.95 -20.11 -12.67
CA PHE A 15 18.97 -19.03 -12.57
C PHE A 15 18.84 -18.43 -11.16
N LYS A 16 19.44 -19.04 -10.13
CA LYS A 16 19.57 -18.39 -8.83
C LYS A 16 20.54 -17.21 -8.86
N HIS A 17 21.61 -17.30 -9.67
CA HIS A 17 22.70 -16.31 -9.74
C HIS A 17 22.60 -15.36 -10.93
N VAL A 18 21.79 -15.69 -11.94
CA VAL A 18 21.47 -14.80 -13.07
C VAL A 18 20.66 -13.60 -12.60
N ASP A 19 20.98 -12.40 -13.06
CA ASP A 19 20.28 -11.18 -12.67
C ASP A 19 18.87 -11.05 -13.31
N PHE A 20 18.11 -10.01 -12.97
CA PHE A 20 16.79 -9.82 -13.53
C PHE A 20 16.83 -9.53 -15.04
N ARG A 21 17.80 -8.71 -15.48
CA ARG A 21 17.94 -8.32 -16.89
C ARG A 21 18.10 -9.54 -17.79
N GLU A 22 19.04 -10.41 -17.44
CA GLU A 22 19.34 -11.62 -18.19
C GLU A 22 18.15 -12.58 -18.18
N LYS A 23 17.48 -12.75 -17.03
CA LYS A 23 16.23 -13.54 -16.96
C LYS A 23 15.15 -12.99 -17.88
N PHE A 24 14.94 -11.68 -17.87
CA PHE A 24 13.96 -11.02 -18.72
C PHE A 24 14.30 -11.19 -20.20
N LEU A 25 15.57 -10.99 -20.59
CA LEU A 25 15.99 -11.23 -21.97
C LEU A 25 15.81 -12.69 -22.39
N ILE A 26 16.13 -13.65 -21.51
CA ILE A 26 15.92 -15.08 -21.76
C ILE A 26 14.43 -15.39 -21.94
N SER A 27 13.54 -14.75 -21.18
CA SER A 27 12.10 -14.98 -21.33
C SER A 27 11.57 -14.52 -22.69
N LEU A 28 12.20 -13.54 -23.32
CA LEU A 28 11.84 -13.04 -24.66
C LEU A 28 12.26 -13.99 -25.79
N LEU A 29 13.23 -14.88 -25.56
CA LEU A 29 13.77 -15.74 -26.63
C LEU A 29 12.77 -16.78 -27.14
N SER A 30 11.97 -17.38 -26.26
CA SER A 30 10.93 -18.35 -26.65
C SER A 30 9.95 -18.67 -25.52
N LYS A 31 8.78 -19.21 -25.88
CA LYS A 31 7.80 -19.76 -24.92
C LYS A 31 8.41 -20.85 -24.02
N ARG A 32 9.34 -21.67 -24.56
CA ARG A 32 10.05 -22.71 -23.81
C ARG A 32 10.99 -22.09 -22.77
N ALA A 33 11.77 -21.08 -23.15
CA ALA A 33 12.67 -20.37 -22.25
C ALA A 33 11.89 -19.73 -21.08
N ARG A 34 10.80 -19.03 -21.40
CA ARG A 34 9.88 -18.47 -20.39
C ARG A 34 9.30 -19.52 -19.44
N SER A 35 8.83 -20.64 -19.98
CA SER A 35 8.29 -21.74 -19.16
C SER A 35 9.35 -22.33 -18.24
N MET A 36 10.59 -22.45 -18.73
CA MET A 36 11.71 -22.92 -17.92
C MET A 36 12.04 -21.95 -16.79
N LEU A 37 12.13 -20.64 -17.08
CA LEU A 37 12.35 -19.60 -16.07
C LEU A 37 11.29 -19.64 -14.97
N LYS A 38 10.02 -19.81 -15.33
CA LYS A 38 8.91 -19.93 -14.36
C LYS A 38 9.12 -21.08 -13.37
N LEU A 39 9.71 -22.19 -13.82
CA LEU A 39 9.91 -23.38 -12.98
C LEU A 39 11.19 -23.33 -12.14
N THR A 40 12.20 -22.62 -12.62
CA THR A 40 13.57 -22.68 -12.08
C THR A 40 14.00 -21.41 -11.34
N SER A 41 13.38 -20.27 -11.61
CA SER A 41 13.72 -19.00 -10.95
C SER A 41 13.22 -18.96 -9.51
N VAL A 42 14.01 -18.32 -8.66
CA VAL A 42 13.58 -17.90 -7.31
C VAL A 42 12.38 -16.96 -7.46
N LYS A 43 11.40 -17.08 -6.54
CA LYS A 43 10.22 -16.20 -6.51
C LYS A 43 10.66 -14.75 -6.31
N PRO A 44 10.47 -13.86 -7.31
CA PRO A 44 10.88 -12.48 -7.16
C PRO A 44 9.87 -11.69 -6.32
N HIS A 45 10.33 -10.54 -5.83
CA HIS A 45 9.46 -9.46 -5.39
C HIS A 45 9.48 -8.37 -6.46
N PHE A 46 8.32 -7.93 -6.94
CA PHE A 46 8.23 -6.83 -7.88
C PHE A 46 7.73 -5.58 -7.19
N SER A 47 8.50 -4.50 -7.28
CA SER A 47 8.05 -3.16 -6.98
C SER A 47 7.66 -2.49 -8.30
N ILE A 48 6.37 -2.26 -8.50
CA ILE A 48 5.79 -1.66 -9.70
C ILE A 48 5.43 -0.22 -9.36
N SER A 49 6.05 0.73 -10.05
CA SER A 49 5.81 2.16 -9.87
C SER A 49 5.33 2.76 -11.18
N HIS A 50 4.17 3.39 -11.16
CA HIS A 50 3.58 4.07 -12.31
C HIS A 50 3.60 5.59 -12.09
N THR A 51 4.45 6.27 -12.85
CA THR A 51 4.55 7.74 -12.89
C THR A 51 4.30 8.16 -14.34
N ASN A 52 5.18 8.93 -14.97
CA ASN A 52 5.11 9.18 -16.42
C ASN A 52 5.46 7.90 -17.20
N ASP A 53 6.41 7.13 -16.68
CA ASP A 53 6.77 5.81 -17.20
C ASP A 53 6.32 4.71 -16.23
N LEU A 54 6.24 3.49 -16.74
CA LEU A 54 6.05 2.28 -15.93
C LEU A 54 7.42 1.69 -15.57
N TYR A 55 7.73 1.72 -14.27
CA TYR A 55 8.94 1.17 -13.68
C TYR A 55 8.62 -0.14 -12.96
N ILE A 56 9.36 -1.21 -13.27
CA ILE A 56 9.23 -2.50 -12.58
C ILE A 56 10.60 -2.95 -12.10
N HIS A 57 10.77 -2.99 -10.79
CA HIS A 57 11.99 -3.36 -10.11
C HIS A 57 11.85 -4.74 -9.44
N ALA A 58 12.81 -5.64 -9.69
CA ALA A 58 12.92 -6.95 -9.07
C ALA A 58 13.72 -6.84 -7.76
N GLY A 59 13.00 -6.65 -6.66
CA GLY A 59 13.55 -6.44 -5.33
C GLY A 59 12.78 -5.36 -4.58
N LYS A 60 13.26 -5.01 -3.38
CA LYS A 60 12.71 -3.88 -2.64
C LYS A 60 13.14 -2.59 -3.33
N TYR A 61 12.18 -1.84 -3.84
CA TYR A 61 12.44 -0.48 -4.29
C TYR A 61 12.79 0.39 -3.10
N ILE A 62 13.91 1.13 -3.19
CA ILE A 62 14.30 2.13 -2.21
C ILE A 62 13.94 3.48 -2.82
N PHE A 63 13.06 4.23 -2.15
CA PHE A 63 12.66 5.55 -2.63
C PHE A 63 13.90 6.43 -2.91
N GLY A 64 14.00 6.97 -4.12
CA GLY A 64 15.16 7.76 -4.55
C GLY A 64 16.32 6.96 -5.16
N SER A 65 16.27 5.62 -5.20
CA SER A 65 17.23 4.86 -5.98
C SER A 65 16.97 5.10 -7.47
N ARG A 66 17.80 5.96 -8.08
CA ARG A 66 17.82 6.09 -9.54
C ARG A 66 18.43 4.80 -10.08
N VAL A 67 17.60 3.97 -10.69
CA VAL A 67 18.07 2.85 -11.50
C VAL A 67 19.02 3.42 -12.55
N ILE A 68 20.24 2.90 -12.65
CA ILE A 68 21.15 3.25 -13.74
C ILE A 68 20.56 2.63 -15.00
N VAL A 69 19.89 3.47 -15.78
CA VAL A 69 19.14 3.04 -16.95
C VAL A 69 20.09 2.83 -18.12
N THR A 70 20.00 1.69 -18.81
CA THR A 70 20.72 1.48 -20.08
C THR A 70 20.11 2.31 -21.20
N GLU A 71 20.72 2.27 -22.39
CA GLU A 71 20.10 2.79 -23.60
C GLU A 71 18.69 2.21 -23.81
N VAL A 72 17.80 3.04 -24.35
CA VAL A 72 16.45 2.64 -24.74
C VAL A 72 16.55 1.78 -25.98
N SER A 73 15.89 0.63 -25.99
CA SER A 73 15.84 -0.26 -27.16
C SER A 73 14.42 -0.77 -27.38
N GLU A 74 14.16 -1.24 -28.59
CA GLU A 74 12.88 -1.83 -28.97
C GLU A 74 12.90 -3.34 -28.72
N TYR A 75 11.87 -3.85 -28.06
CA TYR A 75 11.69 -5.26 -27.76
C TYR A 75 10.30 -5.71 -28.17
N PHE A 76 10.17 -6.98 -28.55
CA PHE A 76 8.92 -7.55 -29.04
C PHE A 76 8.29 -8.45 -27.97
N ILE A 77 7.11 -8.08 -27.48
CA ILE A 77 6.38 -8.81 -26.43
C ILE A 77 4.98 -9.14 -26.95
N GLU A 78 4.69 -10.43 -27.12
CA GLU A 78 3.36 -10.96 -27.47
C GLU A 78 2.72 -10.28 -28.69
N GLY A 79 3.51 -9.90 -29.70
CA GLY A 79 3.01 -9.23 -30.90
C GLY A 79 3.26 -7.72 -30.95
N GLU A 80 3.64 -7.12 -29.83
CA GLU A 80 3.77 -5.67 -29.68
C GLU A 80 5.23 -5.24 -29.55
N THR A 81 5.62 -4.22 -30.32
CA THR A 81 6.92 -3.55 -30.16
C THR A 81 6.83 -2.52 -29.04
N MET A 82 7.75 -2.60 -28.09
CA MET A 82 7.82 -1.73 -26.91
C MET A 82 9.20 -1.12 -26.75
N LYS A 83 9.26 0.19 -26.52
CA LYS A 83 10.45 0.94 -26.17
C LYS A 83 10.68 0.85 -24.67
N MET A 84 11.73 0.16 -24.29
CA MET A 84 12.07 -0.01 -22.88
C MET A 84 13.55 0.13 -22.65
N SER A 85 13.88 0.35 -21.39
CA SER A 85 15.24 0.35 -20.90
C SER A 85 15.36 -0.66 -19.79
N LEU A 86 16.47 -1.39 -19.78
CA LEU A 86 16.70 -2.48 -18.85
C LEU A 86 17.81 -2.09 -17.87
N SER A 87 17.80 -2.73 -16.73
CA SER A 87 18.87 -2.69 -15.75
C SER A 87 18.97 -4.07 -15.11
N SER A 88 20.09 -4.36 -14.44
CA SER A 88 20.27 -5.60 -13.67
C SER A 88 19.13 -5.88 -12.67
N GLU A 89 18.41 -4.84 -12.27
CA GLU A 89 17.39 -4.89 -11.22
C GLU A 89 15.98 -4.65 -11.74
N GLY A 90 15.76 -4.32 -13.03
CA GLY A 90 14.42 -3.93 -13.46
C GLY A 90 14.28 -3.53 -14.92
N VAL A 91 13.04 -3.22 -15.30
CA VAL A 91 12.65 -2.72 -16.62
C VAL A 91 11.85 -1.43 -16.47
N THR A 92 12.09 -0.48 -17.37
CA THR A 92 11.29 0.75 -17.50
C THR A 92 10.71 0.80 -18.91
N LEU A 93 9.38 0.81 -19.02
CA LEU A 93 8.67 1.04 -20.27
C LEU A 93 8.55 2.55 -20.51
N ARG A 94 9.10 3.03 -21.63
CA ARG A 94 9.14 4.46 -22.01
C ARG A 94 7.96 4.85 -22.88
N GLU A 95 6.81 4.23 -22.61
CA GLU A 95 5.58 4.42 -23.36
C GLU A 95 4.40 4.59 -22.41
N GLU A 96 3.55 5.56 -22.72
CA GLU A 96 2.39 5.94 -21.90
C GLU A 96 1.12 5.13 -22.22
N SER A 97 1.15 4.26 -23.23
CA SER A 97 -0.02 3.44 -23.62
C SER A 97 -0.43 2.51 -22.48
N PRO A 98 -1.66 2.65 -21.94
CA PRO A 98 -2.19 1.74 -20.93
C PRO A 98 -2.17 0.28 -21.36
N GLU A 99 -2.46 0.00 -22.63
CA GLU A 99 -2.50 -1.36 -23.19
C GLU A 99 -1.12 -2.00 -23.12
N LYS A 100 -0.07 -1.29 -23.53
CA LYS A 100 1.31 -1.79 -23.48
C LYS A 100 1.83 -1.95 -22.05
N GLN A 101 1.44 -1.05 -21.15
CA GLN A 101 1.77 -1.14 -19.73
C GLN A 101 1.15 -2.39 -19.10
N LEU A 102 -0.16 -2.61 -19.30
CA LEU A 102 -0.86 -3.80 -18.81
C LEU A 102 -0.31 -5.07 -19.47
N LEU A 103 0.05 -5.03 -20.75
CA LEU A 103 0.65 -6.16 -21.46
C LEU A 103 2.02 -6.55 -20.88
N LEU A 104 2.91 -5.58 -20.64
CA LEU A 104 4.22 -5.83 -20.02
C LEU A 104 4.08 -6.41 -18.61
N ILE A 105 3.18 -5.84 -17.81
CA ILE A 105 2.88 -6.34 -16.46
C ILE A 105 2.39 -7.78 -16.55
N ASN A 106 1.38 -8.05 -17.37
CA ASN A 106 0.82 -9.39 -17.52
C ASN A 106 1.89 -10.39 -17.97
N TYR A 107 2.74 -10.01 -18.92
CA TYR A 107 3.86 -10.81 -19.38
C TYR A 107 4.82 -11.18 -18.24
N LEU A 108 5.20 -10.22 -17.39
CA LEU A 108 6.08 -10.47 -16.24
C LEU A 108 5.43 -11.38 -15.20
N LEU A 109 4.16 -11.13 -14.87
CA LEU A 109 3.40 -11.94 -13.92
C LEU A 109 3.21 -13.38 -14.41
N ASP A 110 3.17 -13.60 -15.73
CA ASP A 110 3.11 -14.94 -16.32
C ASP A 110 4.47 -15.64 -16.41
N THR A 111 5.55 -14.86 -16.51
CA THR A 111 6.93 -15.33 -16.63
C THR A 111 7.48 -15.85 -15.31
N PHE A 112 7.23 -15.16 -14.20
CA PHE A 112 7.77 -15.53 -12.89
C PHE A 112 6.74 -16.23 -12.02
N LYS A 113 7.15 -17.29 -11.31
CA LYS A 113 6.22 -18.08 -10.50
C LYS A 113 5.93 -17.39 -9.16
N ASN A 114 4.66 -17.06 -8.95
CA ASN A 114 4.11 -16.52 -7.70
C ASN A 114 4.93 -15.34 -7.14
N PRO A 115 5.13 -14.27 -7.92
CA PRO A 115 5.79 -13.08 -7.42
C PRO A 115 4.98 -12.47 -6.28
N SER A 116 5.68 -11.86 -5.32
CA SER A 116 5.05 -10.90 -4.41
C SER A 116 5.15 -9.51 -5.00
N ILE A 117 4.14 -8.66 -4.80
CA ILE A 117 4.05 -7.38 -5.52
C ILE A 117 3.90 -6.23 -4.53
N SER A 118 4.58 -5.13 -4.78
CA SER A 118 4.34 -3.82 -4.19
C SER A 118 4.04 -2.84 -5.31
N VAL A 119 3.01 -2.02 -5.13
CA VAL A 119 2.48 -1.13 -6.18
C VAL A 119 2.53 0.31 -5.68
N GLN A 120 3.00 1.21 -6.51
CA GLN A 120 2.94 2.66 -6.30
C GLN A 120 2.39 3.32 -7.56
N ILE A 121 1.32 4.09 -7.41
CA ILE A 121 0.66 4.82 -8.50
C ILE A 121 0.66 6.30 -8.14
N PHE A 122 0.99 7.14 -9.12
CA PHE A 122 1.04 8.59 -8.98
C PHE A 122 0.07 9.28 -9.97
N ASP A 123 -0.09 10.60 -9.83
CA ASP A 123 -1.13 11.42 -10.47
C ASP A 123 -1.28 11.27 -12.00
N SER A 124 -0.22 10.87 -12.71
CA SER A 124 -0.21 10.73 -14.17
C SER A 124 -0.97 9.48 -14.68
N THR A 125 -1.27 8.51 -13.82
CA THR A 125 -1.94 7.28 -14.22
C THR A 125 -3.45 7.44 -14.25
N LEU A 126 -4.10 7.07 -15.36
CA LEU A 126 -5.56 7.02 -15.45
C LEU A 126 -6.14 6.01 -14.43
N PRO A 127 -7.11 6.39 -13.57
CA PRO A 127 -7.68 5.49 -12.56
C PRO A 127 -8.27 4.20 -13.12
N ALA A 128 -8.80 4.22 -14.35
CA ALA A 128 -9.29 3.03 -15.05
C ALA A 128 -8.18 1.99 -15.28
N THR A 129 -6.99 2.45 -15.68
CA THR A 129 -5.81 1.59 -15.87
C THR A 129 -5.37 0.95 -14.55
N VAL A 130 -5.43 1.71 -13.45
CA VAL A 130 -5.12 1.19 -12.10
C VAL A 130 -6.10 0.09 -11.70
N LEU A 131 -7.39 0.31 -11.94
CA LEU A 131 -8.43 -0.68 -11.66
C LEU A 131 -8.20 -1.97 -12.46
N ASP A 132 -7.92 -1.86 -13.76
CA ASP A 132 -7.68 -3.04 -14.61
C ASP A 132 -6.40 -3.78 -14.22
N PHE A 133 -5.35 -3.04 -13.85
CA PHE A 133 -4.14 -3.61 -13.27
C PHE A 133 -4.42 -4.43 -11.99
N MET A 134 -5.19 -3.86 -11.05
CA MET A 134 -5.54 -4.54 -9.81
C MET A 134 -6.38 -5.80 -10.06
N LYS A 135 -7.31 -5.75 -11.02
CA LYS A 135 -8.07 -6.92 -11.46
C LYS A 135 -7.17 -8.03 -12.01
N ILE A 136 -6.17 -7.70 -12.83
CA ILE A 136 -5.21 -8.69 -13.36
C ILE A 136 -4.49 -9.42 -12.21
N ILE A 137 -4.02 -8.68 -11.20
CA ILE A 137 -3.35 -9.26 -10.03
C ILE A 137 -4.31 -10.19 -9.27
N ASN A 138 -5.54 -9.74 -9.03
CA ASN A 138 -6.54 -10.49 -8.28
C ASN A 138 -7.02 -11.75 -9.01
N GLN A 139 -7.23 -11.67 -10.33
CA GLN A 139 -7.56 -12.81 -11.19
C GLN A 139 -6.46 -13.89 -11.14
N LYS A 140 -5.19 -13.47 -11.14
CA LYS A 140 -4.04 -14.37 -11.00
C LYS A 140 -3.80 -14.86 -9.56
N LYS A 141 -4.60 -14.40 -8.59
CA LYS A 141 -4.50 -14.74 -7.16
C LYS A 141 -3.11 -14.45 -6.57
N LEU A 142 -2.48 -13.38 -7.05
CA LEU A 142 -1.15 -12.96 -6.59
C LEU A 142 -1.26 -12.14 -5.30
N TRP A 143 -0.15 -12.06 -4.58
CA TRP A 143 -0.10 -11.43 -3.25
C TRP A 143 0.46 -10.02 -3.39
N ILE A 144 -0.32 -9.03 -2.95
CA ILE A 144 0.10 -7.65 -2.87
C ILE A 144 0.53 -7.37 -1.43
N LYS A 145 1.80 -7.02 -1.24
CA LYS A 145 2.32 -6.60 0.05
C LYS A 145 1.89 -5.17 0.35
N SER A 146 2.16 -4.26 -0.58
CA SER A 146 1.82 -2.85 -0.40
C SER A 146 1.16 -2.25 -1.64
N PHE A 147 0.24 -1.33 -1.41
CA PHE A 147 -0.43 -0.56 -2.44
C PHE A 147 -0.41 0.91 -2.03
N THR A 148 0.19 1.76 -2.86
CA THR A 148 0.22 3.21 -2.70
C THR A 148 -0.47 3.84 -3.90
N TYR A 149 -1.44 4.69 -3.65
CA TYR A 149 -2.19 5.41 -4.67
C TYR A 149 -2.22 6.90 -4.31
N ILE A 150 -1.50 7.68 -5.10
CA ILE A 150 -1.42 9.13 -4.98
C ILE A 150 -2.14 9.70 -6.19
N ASN A 151 -3.26 10.38 -5.93
CA ASN A 151 -4.02 11.08 -6.95
C ASN A 151 -4.53 12.43 -6.43
N THR A 152 -3.84 13.52 -6.78
CA THR A 152 -4.23 14.88 -6.40
C THR A 152 -5.37 15.44 -7.25
N THR A 153 -5.74 14.76 -8.34
CA THR A 153 -6.88 15.15 -9.18
C THR A 153 -8.22 14.75 -8.55
N ARG A 154 -9.28 15.52 -8.81
CA ARG A 154 -10.61 15.24 -8.25
C ARG A 154 -11.26 14.06 -8.99
N SER A 155 -11.24 12.86 -8.40
CA SER A 155 -11.99 11.71 -8.92
C SER A 155 -12.31 10.72 -7.80
N SER A 156 -13.60 10.56 -7.44
CA SER A 156 -14.04 9.62 -6.40
C SER A 156 -14.49 8.26 -6.93
N GLU A 157 -15.09 8.21 -8.12
CA GLU A 157 -15.76 7.00 -8.63
C GLU A 157 -14.84 5.78 -8.71
N PHE A 158 -13.59 5.99 -9.15
CA PHE A 158 -12.64 4.88 -9.30
C PHE A 158 -12.01 4.46 -7.98
N LEU A 159 -11.90 5.36 -7.00
CA LEU A 159 -11.21 5.04 -5.75
C LEU A 159 -11.91 3.92 -5.00
N ALA A 160 -13.23 3.98 -4.86
CA ALA A 160 -14.00 2.92 -4.20
C ALA A 160 -13.78 1.56 -4.88
N ARG A 161 -13.84 1.52 -6.22
CA ARG A 161 -13.63 0.31 -7.02
C ARG A 161 -12.19 -0.22 -6.91
N ILE A 162 -11.20 0.66 -6.86
CA ILE A 162 -9.79 0.28 -6.65
C ILE A 162 -9.61 -0.30 -5.24
N LEU A 163 -10.24 0.30 -4.22
CA LEU A 163 -10.16 -0.18 -2.84
C LEU A 163 -10.82 -1.54 -2.65
N ASP A 164 -11.91 -1.83 -3.37
CA ASP A 164 -12.53 -3.16 -3.37
C ASP A 164 -11.55 -4.25 -3.84
N GLU A 165 -10.68 -3.92 -4.79
CA GLU A 165 -9.61 -4.79 -5.27
C GLU A 165 -8.43 -4.88 -4.28
N CYS A 166 -8.35 -4.01 -3.27
CA CYS A 166 -7.26 -3.96 -2.29
C CYS A 166 -7.49 -4.84 -1.04
N THR A 167 -8.61 -5.57 -0.95
CA THR A 167 -8.95 -6.40 0.22
C THR A 167 -7.92 -7.48 0.56
N LYS A 168 -7.08 -7.88 -0.41
CA LYS A 168 -6.01 -8.87 -0.25
C LYS A 168 -4.62 -8.28 0.02
N VAL A 169 -4.48 -6.96 0.09
CA VAL A 169 -3.22 -6.31 0.44
C VAL A 169 -2.87 -6.65 1.89
N THR A 170 -1.63 -7.07 2.18
CA THR A 170 -1.27 -7.63 3.49
C THR A 170 -0.51 -6.69 4.41
N ASP A 171 0.32 -5.79 3.87
CA ASP A 171 1.23 -5.00 4.69
C ASP A 171 0.73 -3.55 4.76
N LEU A 172 0.68 -2.82 3.65
CA LEU A 172 0.36 -1.38 3.63
C LEU A 172 -0.61 -1.02 2.52
N ILE A 173 -1.66 -0.27 2.86
CA ILE A 173 -2.47 0.50 1.91
C ILE A 173 -2.24 1.98 2.22
N TRP A 174 -1.75 2.75 1.26
CA TRP A 174 -1.60 4.21 1.40
C TRP A 174 -2.35 4.93 0.29
N ILE A 175 -3.39 5.65 0.66
CA ILE A 175 -4.21 6.46 -0.25
C ILE A 175 -3.95 7.92 0.05
N TYR A 176 -3.44 8.66 -0.93
CA TYR A 176 -3.29 10.11 -0.85
C TYR A 176 -4.11 10.73 -1.99
N SER A 177 -5.38 11.02 -1.73
CA SER A 177 -6.32 11.41 -2.78
C SER A 177 -7.30 12.48 -2.32
N PHE A 178 -7.72 13.32 -3.26
CA PHE A 178 -8.87 14.21 -3.05
C PHE A 178 -10.17 13.47 -3.37
N VAL A 179 -10.98 13.22 -2.35
CA VAL A 179 -12.31 12.63 -2.49
C VAL A 179 -13.32 13.64 -1.96
N PRO A 180 -14.32 14.05 -2.74
CA PRO A 180 -15.38 14.91 -2.25
C PRO A 180 -16.09 14.28 -1.05
N ASP A 181 -16.44 15.11 -0.06
CA ASP A 181 -17.01 14.67 1.22
C ASP A 181 -18.38 13.96 1.12
N ALA A 182 -19.02 13.96 -0.07
CA ALA A 182 -20.32 13.33 -0.28
C ALA A 182 -20.26 11.80 -0.34
N ASP A 183 -19.09 11.22 -0.60
CA ASP A 183 -18.94 9.79 -0.86
C ASP A 183 -18.28 9.09 0.34
N VAL A 184 -19.08 8.44 1.20
CA VAL A 184 -18.54 7.60 2.29
C VAL A 184 -18.28 6.19 1.76
N TYR A 185 -17.01 5.78 1.74
CA TYR A 185 -16.60 4.43 1.39
C TYR A 185 -16.75 3.48 2.58
N THR A 186 -17.47 2.39 2.36
CA THR A 186 -17.55 1.23 3.25
C THR A 186 -17.10 0.00 2.47
N PRO A 187 -16.00 -0.66 2.88
CA PRO A 187 -15.49 -1.80 2.14
C PRO A 187 -16.45 -3.00 2.20
N PRO A 188 -16.52 -3.80 1.13
CA PRO A 188 -17.37 -5.00 1.07
C PRO A 188 -16.86 -6.12 1.99
N SER A 189 -15.59 -6.07 2.40
CA SER A 189 -14.99 -7.00 3.34
C SER A 189 -13.84 -6.34 4.11
N PRO A 190 -13.52 -6.81 5.33
CA PRO A 190 -12.38 -6.30 6.09
C PRO A 190 -11.07 -6.39 5.31
N PHE A 191 -10.25 -5.35 5.40
CA PHE A 191 -8.90 -5.37 4.84
C PHE A 191 -7.99 -6.30 5.62
N LYS A 192 -7.04 -6.92 4.93
CA LYS A 192 -5.97 -7.73 5.53
C LYS A 192 -4.69 -6.94 5.81
N ALA A 193 -4.67 -5.66 5.45
CA ALA A 193 -3.50 -4.82 5.58
C ALA A 193 -3.18 -4.59 7.07
N LYS A 194 -1.90 -4.67 7.41
CA LYS A 194 -1.41 -4.31 8.75
C LYS A 194 -1.48 -2.81 9.01
N GLU A 195 -1.43 -2.03 7.93
CA GLU A 195 -1.38 -0.58 7.99
C GLU A 195 -2.23 0.05 6.89
N LEU A 196 -3.03 1.03 7.27
CA LEU A 196 -3.79 1.91 6.40
C LEU A 196 -3.34 3.35 6.63
N ARG A 197 -2.91 4.03 5.57
CA ARG A 197 -2.65 5.47 5.56
C ARG A 197 -3.63 6.15 4.61
N VAL A 198 -4.26 7.21 5.09
CA VAL A 198 -5.15 8.05 4.28
C VAL A 198 -4.73 9.51 4.45
N GLY A 199 -4.30 10.13 3.35
CA GLY A 199 -3.87 11.52 3.32
C GLY A 199 -4.72 12.42 2.43
N PHE A 200 -4.48 13.72 2.55
CA PHE A 200 -5.16 14.82 1.84
C PHE A 200 -6.59 15.10 2.30
N THR A 201 -7.49 14.11 2.16
CA THR A 201 -8.85 14.14 2.71
C THR A 201 -9.18 12.76 3.26
N ALA A 202 -9.80 12.69 4.43
CA ALA A 202 -10.14 11.40 5.06
C ALA A 202 -11.61 11.29 5.47
N ASN A 203 -12.47 12.24 5.09
CA ASN A 203 -13.89 12.23 5.48
C ASN A 203 -14.69 11.16 4.75
N TRP A 204 -14.26 10.81 3.53
CA TRP A 204 -14.79 9.69 2.76
C TRP A 204 -14.57 8.33 3.43
N LEU A 205 -13.64 8.21 4.38
CA LEU A 205 -13.34 6.95 5.05
C LEU A 205 -14.35 6.67 6.17
N ASN A 206 -15.12 5.59 6.08
CA ASN A 206 -15.87 5.10 7.24
C ASN A 206 -14.93 4.41 8.24
N LEU A 207 -14.37 5.16 9.19
CA LEU A 207 -13.33 4.68 10.11
C LEU A 207 -13.74 3.41 10.88
N GLU A 208 -15.02 3.27 11.22
CA GLU A 208 -15.54 2.09 11.92
C GLU A 208 -15.37 0.80 11.11
N SER A 209 -15.50 0.88 9.78
CA SER A 209 -15.33 -0.27 8.90
C SER A 209 -13.87 -0.74 8.78
N PHE A 210 -12.92 0.06 9.26
CA PHE A 210 -11.48 -0.21 9.19
C PHE A 210 -10.85 -0.57 10.53
N MET A 211 -11.63 -0.71 11.62
CA MET A 211 -11.08 -1.08 12.93
C MET A 211 -10.38 -2.46 12.96
N SER A 212 -10.57 -3.29 11.93
CA SER A 212 -9.82 -4.54 11.74
C SER A 212 -8.36 -4.31 11.29
N CYS A 213 -8.00 -3.11 10.83
CA CYS A 213 -6.63 -2.76 10.50
C CYS A 213 -5.88 -2.39 11.79
N PRO A 214 -4.76 -3.05 12.12
CA PRO A 214 -4.02 -2.78 13.35
C PRO A 214 -3.47 -1.35 13.46
N ASN A 215 -3.08 -0.75 12.34
CA ASN A 215 -2.49 0.59 12.30
C ASN A 215 -3.22 1.47 11.29
N ILE A 216 -3.76 2.61 11.75
CA ILE A 216 -4.42 3.59 10.89
C ILE A 216 -3.75 4.95 11.08
N PHE A 217 -3.35 5.58 9.98
CA PHE A 217 -2.79 6.93 9.95
C PHE A 217 -3.63 7.83 9.05
N LEU A 218 -4.16 8.92 9.61
CA LEU A 218 -4.97 9.91 8.92
C LEU A 218 -4.18 11.22 8.79
N GLU A 219 -3.57 11.43 7.63
CA GLU A 219 -2.75 12.59 7.24
C GLU A 219 -3.64 13.64 6.52
N ALA A 220 -4.80 13.94 7.09
CA ALA A 220 -5.90 14.61 6.38
C ALA A 220 -5.81 16.15 6.33
N GLY A 221 -4.70 16.74 6.77
CA GLY A 221 -4.52 18.18 6.75
C GLY A 221 -5.61 18.93 7.53
N THR A 222 -5.93 20.15 7.11
CA THR A 222 -7.00 20.97 7.72
C THR A 222 -8.42 20.56 7.31
N ASN A 223 -8.59 19.49 6.53
CA ASN A 223 -9.85 19.17 5.85
C ASN A 223 -10.68 18.09 6.55
N LEU A 224 -10.43 17.80 7.83
CA LEU A 224 -11.24 16.85 8.59
C LEU A 224 -12.55 17.50 9.05
N THR A 225 -13.69 16.93 8.65
CA THR A 225 -15.03 17.37 9.08
C THR A 225 -15.57 16.57 10.26
N ARG A 226 -14.79 15.62 10.80
CA ARG A 226 -15.17 14.81 11.96
C ARG A 226 -15.33 15.69 13.21
N THR A 227 -16.49 15.60 13.83
CA THR A 227 -16.81 16.34 15.06
C THR A 227 -16.23 15.64 16.29
N PRO A 228 -16.10 16.34 17.43
CA PRO A 228 -15.67 15.70 18.67
C PRO A 228 -16.60 14.54 19.09
N GLN A 229 -17.90 14.66 18.82
CA GLN A 229 -18.89 13.63 19.10
C GLN A 229 -18.72 12.39 18.22
N SER A 230 -18.32 12.55 16.94
CA SER A 230 -18.07 11.40 16.08
C SER A 230 -16.83 10.62 16.54
N TRP A 231 -15.79 11.33 17.00
CA TRP A 231 -14.62 10.71 17.64
C TRP A 231 -14.97 9.97 18.93
N ASN A 232 -15.75 10.60 19.83
CA ASN A 232 -16.18 9.95 21.06
C ASN A 232 -16.98 8.67 20.78
N THR A 233 -17.89 8.73 19.82
CA THR A 233 -18.69 7.56 19.38
C THR A 233 -17.79 6.44 18.84
N PHE A 234 -16.81 6.81 18.00
CA PHE A 234 -15.84 5.86 17.47
C PHE A 234 -15.04 5.19 18.59
N PHE A 235 -14.51 5.96 19.56
CA PHE A 235 -13.73 5.41 20.66
C PHE A 235 -14.54 4.47 21.54
N ARG A 236 -15.79 4.83 21.90
CA ARG A 236 -16.68 3.93 22.66
C ARG A 236 -16.87 2.61 21.93
N LYS A 237 -17.19 2.65 20.64
CA LYS A 237 -17.35 1.44 19.81
C LYS A 237 -16.07 0.61 19.76
N TRP A 238 -14.91 1.24 19.56
CA TRP A 238 -13.63 0.54 19.51
C TRP A 238 -13.30 -0.15 20.85
N ILE A 239 -13.45 0.55 21.97
CA ILE A 239 -13.19 0.03 23.33
C ILE A 239 -14.04 -1.22 23.63
N ASP A 240 -15.30 -1.21 23.21
CA ASP A 240 -16.27 -2.29 23.43
C ASP A 240 -16.22 -3.41 22.38
N SER A 241 -15.43 -3.25 21.31
CA SER A 241 -15.32 -4.20 20.21
C SER A 241 -14.16 -5.20 20.37
N ASP A 242 -14.21 -6.29 19.63
CA ASP A 242 -13.10 -7.25 19.46
C ASP A 242 -12.13 -6.86 18.33
N ALA A 243 -12.13 -5.58 17.93
CA ALA A 243 -11.35 -5.10 16.80
C ALA A 243 -9.83 -5.08 17.10
N THR A 244 -9.02 -5.37 16.08
CA THR A 244 -7.55 -5.49 16.19
C THR A 244 -6.79 -4.17 16.08
N LEU A 245 -7.47 -3.03 15.99
CA LEU A 245 -6.84 -1.70 15.99
C LEU A 245 -6.02 -1.49 17.27
N GLU A 246 -4.72 -1.27 17.07
CA GLU A 246 -3.70 -1.04 18.11
C GLU A 246 -3.18 0.40 18.07
N HIS A 247 -3.03 0.95 16.86
CA HIS A 247 -2.53 2.29 16.64
C HIS A 247 -3.44 3.10 15.72
N LEU A 248 -3.84 4.28 16.17
CA LEU A 248 -4.49 5.30 15.35
C LEU A 248 -3.71 6.59 15.50
N SER A 249 -3.36 7.25 14.41
CA SER A 249 -2.85 8.62 14.42
C SER A 249 -3.69 9.48 13.48
N CYS A 250 -4.01 10.69 13.90
CA CYS A 250 -4.80 11.62 13.12
C CYS A 250 -4.26 13.04 13.32
N ASP A 251 -3.91 13.68 12.21
CA ASP A 251 -3.39 15.04 12.24
C ASP A 251 -4.54 16.06 12.36
N PHE A 252 -4.24 17.24 12.88
CA PHE A 252 -5.11 18.42 12.88
C PHE A 252 -6.40 18.33 13.71
N ILE A 253 -6.28 17.96 14.98
CA ILE A 253 -7.33 18.23 15.97
C ILE A 253 -7.21 19.63 16.58
N GLN A 254 -8.35 20.31 16.79
CA GLN A 254 -8.37 21.54 17.58
C GLN A 254 -8.17 21.17 19.05
N ILE A 255 -7.25 21.85 19.73
CA ILE A 255 -6.88 21.55 21.13
C ILE A 255 -8.11 21.57 22.05
N SER A 256 -8.99 22.55 21.89
CA SER A 256 -10.21 22.72 22.70
C SER A 256 -11.23 21.58 22.53
N GLN A 257 -11.10 20.75 21.48
CA GLN A 257 -12.03 19.67 21.20
C GLN A 257 -11.68 18.36 21.90
N PHE A 258 -10.41 18.17 22.32
CA PHE A 258 -9.97 16.90 22.89
C PHE A 258 -10.78 16.45 24.11
N PRO A 259 -11.12 17.32 25.10
CA PRO A 259 -11.97 16.91 26.21
C PRO A 259 -13.33 16.35 25.79
N MET A 260 -13.94 16.91 24.74
CA MET A 260 -15.22 16.43 24.21
C MET A 260 -15.08 15.10 23.48
N MET A 261 -13.93 14.84 22.85
CA MET A 261 -13.64 13.56 22.18
C MET A 261 -13.52 12.41 23.17
N VAL A 262 -13.00 12.67 24.38
CA VAL A 262 -12.73 11.63 25.39
C VAL A 262 -13.73 11.64 26.56
N ASP A 263 -14.80 12.42 26.46
CA ASP A 263 -15.80 12.54 27.53
C ASP A 263 -16.45 11.19 27.88
N GLY A 264 -16.45 10.88 29.17
CA GLY A 264 -16.96 9.62 29.73
C GLY A 264 -16.15 8.37 29.38
N LEU A 265 -14.94 8.49 28.81
CA LEU A 265 -14.09 7.33 28.51
C LEU A 265 -13.13 6.94 29.63
N SER A 266 -12.88 7.83 30.60
CA SER A 266 -11.98 7.59 31.74
C SER A 266 -12.53 8.16 33.04
N ASN A 267 -12.36 7.40 34.13
CA ASN A 267 -12.69 7.84 35.48
C ASN A 267 -11.56 8.66 36.13
N ALA A 268 -10.34 8.56 35.62
CA ALA A 268 -9.17 9.24 36.17
C ALA A 268 -9.04 10.70 35.70
N GLY A 269 -9.92 11.13 34.78
CA GLY A 269 -9.82 12.43 34.12
C GLY A 269 -8.70 12.49 33.08
N ILE A 270 -8.51 13.69 32.52
CA ILE A 270 -7.48 13.96 31.51
C ILE A 270 -6.16 14.27 32.22
N GLN A 271 -5.12 13.50 31.90
CA GLN A 271 -3.75 13.76 32.32
C GLN A 271 -3.09 14.76 31.36
N GLN A 272 -2.13 15.54 31.85
CA GLN A 272 -1.44 16.54 31.05
C GLN A 272 0.05 16.66 31.42
N ARG A 273 0.91 16.77 30.40
CA ARG A 273 2.33 17.11 30.53
C ARG A 273 2.76 17.99 29.35
N GLY A 274 2.96 19.28 29.60
CA GLY A 274 3.27 20.25 28.54
C GLY A 274 2.13 20.36 27.52
N THR A 275 2.43 20.13 26.24
CA THR A 275 1.43 20.12 25.16
C THR A 275 0.74 18.77 24.98
N ASN A 276 1.12 17.76 25.76
CA ASN A 276 0.54 16.42 25.73
C ASN A 276 -0.63 16.31 26.70
N GLU A 277 -1.76 15.82 26.23
CA GLU A 277 -2.94 15.50 27.03
C GLU A 277 -3.38 14.08 26.70
N TRP A 278 -3.76 13.29 27.68
CA TRP A 278 -4.21 11.92 27.43
C TRP A 278 -5.12 11.38 28.51
N ILE A 279 -5.85 10.33 28.16
CA ILE A 279 -6.53 9.46 29.10
C ILE A 279 -5.95 8.05 28.99
N GLU A 280 -5.91 7.37 30.12
CA GLU A 280 -5.65 5.93 30.15
C GLU A 280 -6.98 5.20 30.25
N GLY A 281 -7.06 4.04 29.58
CA GLY A 281 -8.21 3.17 29.62
C GLY A 281 -7.84 1.71 29.49
N LYS A 282 -8.84 0.85 29.66
CA LYS A 282 -8.71 -0.60 29.52
C LYS A 282 -9.83 -1.11 28.63
N ARG A 283 -9.48 -1.87 27.59
CA ARG A 283 -10.44 -2.52 26.69
C ARG A 283 -11.13 -3.69 27.40
N ARG A 284 -12.22 -4.19 26.80
CA ARG A 284 -12.96 -5.36 27.30
C ARG A 284 -12.09 -6.60 27.46
N ASP A 285 -11.14 -6.81 26.54
CA ASP A 285 -10.16 -7.91 26.56
C ASP A 285 -9.06 -7.73 27.62
N GLY A 286 -9.04 -6.57 28.29
CA GLY A 286 -8.09 -6.21 29.32
C GLY A 286 -6.83 -5.51 28.81
N LEU A 287 -6.71 -5.23 27.51
CA LEU A 287 -5.60 -4.46 26.96
C LEU A 287 -5.64 -3.01 27.48
N GLU A 288 -4.52 -2.53 28.02
CA GLU A 288 -4.36 -1.13 28.45
C GLU A 288 -3.94 -0.25 27.28
N PHE A 289 -4.63 0.88 27.12
CA PHE A 289 -4.40 1.81 26.02
C PHE A 289 -4.37 3.26 26.50
N VAL A 290 -3.88 4.12 25.63
CA VAL A 290 -3.90 5.57 25.78
C VAL A 290 -4.61 6.18 24.57
N ILE A 291 -5.59 7.06 24.85
CA ILE A 291 -6.10 8.00 23.86
C ILE A 291 -5.54 9.36 24.26
N GLY A 292 -4.72 9.94 23.40
CA GLY A 292 -3.99 11.15 23.72
C GLY A 292 -3.88 12.10 22.55
N ARG A 293 -3.32 13.27 22.85
CA ARG A 293 -2.89 14.23 21.85
C ARG A 293 -1.52 14.81 22.19
N THR A 294 -0.79 15.15 21.13
CA THR A 294 0.49 15.86 21.18
C THR A 294 0.38 17.07 20.24
N GLY A 295 0.19 18.27 20.81
CA GLY A 295 -0.15 19.44 19.99
C GLY A 295 -1.45 19.23 19.19
N LYS A 296 -1.35 19.19 17.86
CA LYS A 296 -2.49 18.96 16.93
C LYS A 296 -2.67 17.50 16.52
N TYR A 297 -1.85 16.57 17.02
CA TYR A 297 -1.90 15.16 16.66
C TYR A 297 -2.73 14.39 17.69
N LEU A 298 -3.82 13.77 17.26
CA LEU A 298 -4.58 12.80 18.04
C LEU A 298 -3.96 11.42 17.84
N HIS A 299 -3.83 10.65 18.92
CA HIS A 299 -3.32 9.29 18.84
C HIS A 299 -4.06 8.32 19.76
N VAL A 300 -4.10 7.06 19.33
CA VAL A 300 -4.42 5.89 20.12
C VAL A 300 -3.23 4.96 20.04
N MET A 301 -2.76 4.45 21.17
CA MET A 301 -1.67 3.49 21.22
C MET A 301 -1.75 2.64 22.48
N THR A 302 -0.96 1.56 22.55
CA THR A 302 -0.81 0.78 23.77
C THR A 302 -0.15 1.63 24.86
N LYS A 303 -0.44 1.33 26.14
CA LYS A 303 0.19 2.03 27.26
C LYS A 303 1.72 1.97 27.21
N GLN A 304 2.27 0.82 26.82
CA GLN A 304 3.71 0.64 26.65
C GLN A 304 4.29 1.57 25.58
N ALA A 305 3.66 1.64 24.39
CA ALA A 305 4.09 2.54 23.32
C ALA A 305 4.01 4.01 23.75
N HIS A 306 3.03 4.38 24.57
CA HIS A 306 2.92 5.73 25.12
C HIS A 306 4.07 6.07 26.10
N LEU A 307 4.46 5.13 26.96
CA LEU A 307 5.60 5.33 27.87
C LEU A 307 6.91 5.53 27.10
N GLU A 308 7.11 4.76 26.03
CA GLU A 308 8.25 4.92 25.12
C GLU A 308 8.21 6.27 24.40
N HIS A 309 7.03 6.69 23.93
CA HIS A 309 6.83 8.00 23.33
C HIS A 309 7.19 9.14 24.30
N LEU A 310 6.78 9.05 25.57
CA LEU A 310 7.10 10.06 26.59
C LEU A 310 8.58 10.14 26.98
N GLN A 311 9.37 9.08 26.75
CA GLN A 311 10.82 9.07 26.99
C GLN A 311 11.61 9.72 25.85
N SER A 312 11.01 9.85 24.67
CA SER A 312 11.64 10.46 23.49
C SER A 312 11.66 12.01 23.51
N PHE A 313 11.08 12.63 24.54
CA PHE A 313 11.04 14.08 24.78
C PHE A 313 11.68 14.44 26.13
#